data_AF-A0A0F7VCK6-F1
#
_entry.id   AF-A0A0F7VCK6-F1
#
_cell.length_a   1.000
_cell.length_b   1.000
_cell.length_c   1.000
_cell.angle_alpha   90.00
_cell.angle_beta   90.00
_cell.angle_gamma   90.00
#
_symmetry.space_group_name_H-M   'P 1'
#
loop_
_entity.id
_entity.type
_entity.pdbx_description
1 polymer ?
#
loop_
_entity_poly.entity_id
_entity_poly.type
_entity_poly.pdbx_seq_one_letter_code
_entity_poly.pdbx_strand_id
1 'polypeptide(L)'
;MRKKALIQSKISAQWAHEWKSTPKGSHLRKIDNALPAIYTRKLYGSLPRNRAYLLTQLRTGHNWLSTYAKAHKFRDDDHCVCGAQETVTHVLVDCPSLRELRRELRKEVGDAFSSISNLLGGSAEGRKGKPDTVSRSRTVNAVLDFAEASQRFRSRAPRGQPNNGNGN
;
A
#
# COMPACT_ATOMS: atom_id res chain seq x y z
N MET A 1 16.30 -18.37 -27.75
CA MET A 1 15.39 -17.51 -26.94
C MET A 1 14.15 -18.22 -26.35
N ARG A 2 13.62 -19.32 -26.92
CA ARG A 2 12.38 -19.99 -26.45
C ARG A 2 12.46 -20.70 -25.08
N LYS A 3 13.61 -21.29 -24.70
CA LYS A 3 13.77 -22.01 -23.41
C LYS A 3 13.59 -21.10 -22.17
N LYS A 4 14.16 -19.88 -22.19
CA LYS A 4 14.08 -18.93 -21.05
C LYS A 4 12.64 -18.48 -20.77
N ALA A 5 11.89 -18.18 -21.83
CA ALA A 5 10.48 -17.77 -21.71
C ALA A 5 9.60 -18.89 -21.12
N LEU A 6 9.84 -20.14 -21.54
CA LEU A 6 9.14 -21.31 -20.99
C LEU A 6 9.45 -21.51 -19.50
N ILE A 7 10.71 -21.35 -19.08
CA ILE A 7 11.10 -21.44 -17.67
C ILE A 7 10.42 -20.32 -16.85
N GLN A 8 10.44 -19.08 -17.33
CA GLN A 8 9.77 -17.95 -16.67
C GLN A 8 8.26 -18.16 -16.55
N SER A 9 7.62 -18.71 -17.58
CA SER A 9 6.18 -19.03 -17.56
C SER A 9 5.86 -20.10 -16.53
N LYS A 10 6.64 -21.20 -16.47
CA LYS A 10 6.46 -22.25 -15.47
C LYS A 10 6.64 -21.73 -14.03
N ILE A 11 7.68 -20.95 -13.77
CA ILE A 11 7.92 -20.35 -12.45
C ILE A 11 6.76 -19.43 -12.06
N SER A 12 6.30 -18.59 -12.99
CA SER A 12 5.19 -17.67 -12.73
C SER A 12 3.89 -18.42 -12.42
N ALA A 13 3.60 -19.51 -13.14
CA ALA A 13 2.43 -20.35 -12.91
C ALA A 13 2.49 -21.07 -11.56
N GLN A 14 3.66 -21.59 -11.19
CA GLN A 14 3.88 -22.21 -9.88
C GLN A 14 3.68 -21.19 -8.75
N TRP A 15 4.27 -20.01 -8.86
CA TRP A 15 4.12 -18.95 -7.86
C TRP A 15 2.67 -18.48 -7.73
N ALA A 16 1.94 -18.36 -8.84
CA ALA A 16 0.53 -18.02 -8.82
C ALA A 16 -0.30 -19.09 -8.12
N HIS A 17 0.00 -20.37 -8.35
CA HIS A 17 -0.65 -21.48 -7.66
C HIS A 17 -0.39 -21.46 -6.15
N GLU A 18 0.87 -21.35 -5.73
CA GLU A 18 1.27 -21.27 -4.32
C GLU A 18 0.64 -20.07 -3.60
N TRP A 19 0.59 -18.91 -4.26
CA TRP A 19 -0.02 -17.70 -3.72
C TRP A 19 -1.54 -17.82 -3.52
N LYS A 20 -2.22 -18.56 -4.41
CA LYS A 20 -3.67 -18.78 -4.33
C LYS A 20 -4.03 -19.87 -3.31
N SER A 21 -3.20 -20.90 -3.18
CA SER A 21 -3.47 -22.02 -2.27
C SER A 21 -3.17 -21.71 -0.80
N THR A 22 -2.32 -20.73 -0.52
CA THR A 22 -1.96 -20.38 0.87
C THR A 22 -3.03 -19.54 1.58
N PRO A 23 -3.40 -19.87 2.84
CA PRO A 23 -4.31 -19.03 3.63
C PRO A 23 -3.67 -17.68 3.99
N LYS A 24 -2.33 -17.59 3.98
CA LYS A 24 -1.58 -16.36 4.25
C LYS A 24 -1.82 -15.32 3.14
N GLY A 25 -1.82 -14.03 3.49
CA GLY A 25 -1.97 -12.95 2.52
C GLY A 25 -3.40 -12.68 2.06
N SER A 26 -4.42 -13.23 2.73
CA SER A 26 -5.83 -12.99 2.44
C SER A 26 -6.19 -11.50 2.42
N HIS A 27 -5.65 -10.71 3.36
CA HIS A 27 -5.81 -9.26 3.39
C HIS A 27 -5.23 -8.59 2.13
N LEU A 28 -3.99 -8.95 1.75
CA LEU A 28 -3.34 -8.40 0.58
C LEU A 28 -4.07 -8.78 -0.71
N ARG A 29 -4.66 -9.98 -0.80
CA ARG A 29 -5.51 -10.40 -1.93
C ARG A 29 -6.80 -9.60 -2.05
N LYS A 30 -7.38 -9.12 -0.94
CA LYS A 30 -8.55 -8.22 -0.98
C LYS A 30 -8.18 -6.86 -1.60
N ILE A 31 -6.94 -6.43 -1.42
CA ILE A 31 -6.42 -5.18 -2.02
C ILE A 31 -5.99 -5.42 -3.46
N ASP A 32 -5.32 -6.53 -3.73
CA ASP A 32 -4.75 -6.84 -5.04
C ASP A 32 -4.81 -8.35 -5.31
N ASN A 33 -5.87 -8.78 -5.97
CA ASN A 33 -6.07 -10.20 -6.26
C ASN A 33 -5.27 -10.67 -7.49
N ALA A 34 -4.68 -9.75 -8.26
CA ALA A 34 -3.84 -10.06 -9.42
C ALA A 34 -2.40 -10.45 -9.03
N LEU A 35 -2.08 -10.48 -7.73
CA LEU A 35 -0.79 -10.95 -7.25
C LEU A 35 -0.61 -12.46 -7.47
N PRO A 36 0.63 -12.92 -7.68
CA PRO A 36 1.86 -12.14 -7.81
C PRO A 36 1.97 -11.45 -9.19
N ALA A 37 2.36 -10.17 -9.22
CA ALA A 37 2.37 -9.38 -10.45
C ALA A 37 3.65 -8.56 -10.67
N ILE A 38 4.11 -8.50 -11.94
CA ILE A 38 5.30 -7.73 -12.36
C ILE A 38 5.12 -6.23 -12.10
N TYR A 39 3.92 -5.68 -12.31
CA TYR A 39 3.68 -4.25 -12.05
C TYR A 39 3.86 -3.91 -10.57
N THR A 40 3.52 -4.81 -9.64
CA THR A 40 3.73 -4.60 -8.21
C THR A 40 5.22 -4.50 -7.91
N ARG A 41 6.05 -5.37 -8.51
CA ARG A 41 7.52 -5.25 -8.40
C ARG A 41 8.02 -3.89 -8.89
N LYS A 42 7.51 -3.39 -10.01
CA LYS A 42 7.88 -2.06 -10.54
C LYS A 42 7.42 -0.93 -9.62
N LEU A 43 6.19 -1.00 -9.11
CA LEU A 43 5.62 -0.02 -8.19
C LEU A 43 6.49 0.16 -6.94
N TYR A 44 6.87 -0.95 -6.30
CA TYR A 44 7.76 -0.89 -5.13
C TYR A 44 9.18 -0.48 -5.52
N GLY A 45 9.71 -0.98 -6.63
CA GLY A 45 11.07 -0.70 -7.08
C GLY A 45 11.31 0.76 -7.49
N SER A 46 10.26 1.51 -7.82
CA SER A 46 10.36 2.95 -8.13
C SER A 46 10.31 3.86 -6.89
N LEU A 47 10.04 3.33 -5.70
CA LEU A 47 9.90 4.12 -4.47
C LEU A 47 11.21 4.12 -3.66
N PRO A 48 11.53 5.23 -2.96
CA PRO A 48 12.58 5.20 -1.95
C PRO A 48 12.19 4.25 -0.81
N ARG A 49 13.18 3.72 -0.10
CA ARG A 49 13.00 2.63 0.88
C ARG A 49 11.95 2.94 1.95
N ASN A 50 11.91 4.17 2.46
CA ASN A 50 10.94 4.62 3.46
C ASN A 50 9.50 4.57 2.91
N ARG A 51 9.28 5.04 1.68
CA ARG A 51 7.96 5.03 1.03
C ARG A 51 7.53 3.61 0.63
N ALA A 52 8.45 2.77 0.19
CA ALA A 52 8.17 1.35 -0.04
C ALA A 52 7.75 0.61 1.25
N TYR A 53 8.39 0.95 2.38
CA TYR A 53 7.99 0.44 3.70
C TYR A 53 6.59 0.94 4.09
N LEU A 54 6.33 2.24 3.95
CA LEU A 54 5.01 2.83 4.23
C LEU A 54 3.90 2.19 3.35
N LEU A 55 4.15 2.00 2.06
CA LEU A 55 3.21 1.31 1.18
C LEU A 55 2.96 -0.13 1.63
N THR A 56 3.98 -0.83 2.13
CA THR A 56 3.84 -2.18 2.70
C THR A 56 2.96 -2.17 3.94
N GLN A 57 3.15 -1.20 4.84
CA GLN A 57 2.32 -1.02 6.03
C GLN A 57 0.85 -0.77 5.69
N LEU A 58 0.60 0.08 4.68
CA LEU A 58 -0.76 0.37 4.19
C LEU A 58 -1.40 -0.86 3.53
N ARG A 59 -0.66 -1.59 2.69
CA ARG A 59 -1.17 -2.74 1.93
C ARG A 59 -1.35 -4.01 2.75
N THR A 60 -0.70 -4.12 3.89
CA THR A 60 -0.77 -5.33 4.72
C THR A 60 -1.52 -5.12 6.03
N GLY A 61 -1.81 -3.88 6.40
CA GLY A 61 -2.39 -3.54 7.70
C GLY A 61 -1.40 -3.66 8.87
N HIS A 62 -0.14 -4.08 8.64
CA HIS A 62 0.90 -4.16 9.68
C HIS A 62 1.51 -2.77 9.93
N ASN A 63 0.78 -1.95 10.66
CA ASN A 63 1.13 -0.56 10.95
C ASN A 63 0.86 -0.22 12.42
N TRP A 64 1.20 1.00 12.85
CA TRP A 64 1.04 1.42 14.25
C TRP A 64 -0.32 2.07 14.56
N LEU A 65 -1.31 1.94 13.68
CA LEU A 65 -2.67 2.41 14.00
C LEU A 65 -3.25 1.60 15.16
N SER A 66 -4.17 2.22 15.89
CA SER A 66 -4.66 1.70 17.17
C SER A 66 -5.28 0.30 17.06
N THR A 67 -5.95 -0.02 15.95
CA THR A 67 -6.48 -1.38 15.71
C THR A 67 -5.39 -2.46 15.71
N TYR A 68 -4.28 -2.21 15.01
CA TYR A 68 -3.16 -3.15 14.99
C TYR A 68 -2.44 -3.18 16.34
N ALA A 69 -2.24 -2.01 16.95
CA ALA A 69 -1.58 -1.90 18.24
C ALA A 69 -2.33 -2.67 19.33
N LYS A 70 -3.67 -2.58 19.38
CA LYS A 70 -4.52 -3.35 20.30
C LYS A 70 -4.44 -4.84 20.05
N ALA A 71 -4.53 -5.28 18.78
CA ALA A 71 -4.42 -6.69 18.42
C ALA A 71 -3.10 -7.34 18.89
N HIS A 72 -2.03 -6.54 18.96
CA HIS A 72 -0.71 -6.96 19.44
C HIS A 72 -0.38 -6.51 20.87
N LYS A 73 -1.38 -6.06 21.65
CA LYS A 73 -1.25 -5.67 23.07
C LYS A 73 -0.24 -4.54 23.33
N PHE A 74 -0.05 -3.65 22.36
CA PHE A 74 0.72 -2.41 22.54
C PHE A 74 -0.14 -1.25 23.06
N ARG A 75 -1.46 -1.39 23.01
CA ARG A 75 -2.46 -0.43 23.48
C ARG A 75 -3.70 -1.18 23.98
N ASP A 76 -4.48 -0.55 24.85
CA ASP A 76 -5.72 -1.13 25.38
C ASP A 76 -6.94 -0.84 24.49
N ASP A 77 -6.87 0.21 23.69
CA ASP A 77 -7.94 0.68 22.81
C ASP A 77 -7.52 0.72 21.33
N ASP A 78 -8.52 0.69 20.45
CA ASP A 78 -8.38 0.74 19.00
C ASP A 78 -8.99 2.02 18.40
N HIS A 79 -9.19 3.07 19.20
CA HIS A 79 -9.88 4.26 18.78
C HIS A 79 -8.92 5.27 18.15
N CYS A 80 -9.41 5.90 17.08
CA CYS A 80 -8.84 7.13 16.56
C CYS A 80 -9.24 8.30 17.47
N VAL A 81 -8.51 9.41 17.36
CA VAL A 81 -8.84 10.65 18.10
C VAL A 81 -10.26 11.16 17.80
N CYS A 82 -10.82 10.80 16.65
CA CYS A 82 -12.21 11.12 16.30
C CYS A 82 -13.26 10.17 16.91
N GLY A 83 -12.85 9.16 17.70
CA GLY A 83 -13.73 8.20 18.38
C GLY A 83 -14.05 6.93 17.60
N ALA A 84 -13.85 6.89 16.27
CA ALA A 84 -14.05 5.69 15.47
C ALA A 84 -12.86 4.72 15.56
N GLN A 85 -13.05 3.47 15.14
CA GLN A 85 -11.96 2.48 15.07
C GLN A 85 -10.86 2.91 14.09
N GLU A 86 -9.60 2.96 14.54
CA GLU A 86 -8.48 3.46 13.75
C GLU A 86 -7.89 2.37 12.83
N THR A 87 -8.45 2.26 11.63
CA THR A 87 -7.97 1.37 10.55
C THR A 87 -7.34 2.17 9.39
N VAL A 88 -6.63 1.49 8.49
CA VAL A 88 -6.11 2.12 7.25
C VAL A 88 -7.25 2.74 6.45
N THR A 89 -8.36 2.00 6.29
CA THR A 89 -9.55 2.49 5.59
C THR A 89 -10.09 3.75 6.25
N HIS A 90 -10.25 3.72 7.57
CA HIS A 90 -10.72 4.88 8.31
C HIS A 90 -9.83 6.10 8.08
N VAL A 91 -8.52 5.96 8.24
CA VAL A 91 -7.57 7.08 8.08
C VAL A 91 -7.62 7.65 6.65
N LEU A 92 -7.61 6.80 5.63
CA LEU A 92 -7.62 7.23 4.22
C LEU A 92 -8.99 7.80 3.78
N VAL A 93 -10.11 7.24 4.26
CA VAL A 93 -11.44 7.43 3.64
C VAL A 93 -12.47 8.09 4.57
N ASP A 94 -12.43 7.84 5.88
CA ASP A 94 -13.55 8.16 6.77
C ASP A 94 -13.24 9.22 7.84
N CYS A 95 -12.02 9.25 8.39
CA CYS A 95 -11.61 10.10 9.52
C CYS A 95 -11.96 11.59 9.35
N PRO A 96 -12.90 12.16 10.13
CA PRO A 96 -13.30 13.56 9.97
C PRO A 96 -12.15 14.54 10.31
N SER A 97 -11.23 14.15 11.20
CA SER A 97 -10.05 14.95 11.55
C SER A 97 -9.05 15.13 10.41
N LEU A 98 -9.16 14.33 9.34
CA LEU A 98 -8.29 14.40 8.16
C LEU A 98 -9.04 14.88 6.91
N ARG A 99 -10.20 15.54 7.09
CA ARG A 99 -11.08 15.95 5.98
C ARG A 99 -10.37 16.83 4.95
N GLU A 100 -9.57 17.80 5.39
CA GLU A 100 -8.90 18.75 4.51
C GLU A 100 -7.84 18.04 3.64
N LEU A 101 -6.96 17.25 4.26
CA LEU A 101 -6.00 16.39 3.56
C LEU A 101 -6.69 15.41 2.59
N ARG A 102 -7.84 14.85 2.99
CA ARG A 102 -8.59 13.92 2.15
C ARG A 102 -9.22 14.61 0.96
N ARG A 103 -9.65 15.87 1.11
CA ARG A 103 -10.18 16.65 -0.01
C ARG A 103 -9.11 16.85 -1.08
N GLU A 104 -7.87 17.13 -0.69
CA GLU A 104 -6.72 17.24 -1.61
C GLU A 104 -6.41 15.89 -2.26
N LEU A 105 -6.32 14.82 -1.45
CA LEU A 105 -6.11 13.46 -1.96
C LEU A 105 -7.17 13.09 -3.01
N ARG A 106 -8.46 13.36 -2.73
CA ARG A 106 -9.55 13.07 -3.67
C ARG A 106 -9.43 13.84 -4.98
N LYS A 107 -8.96 15.09 -4.95
CA LYS A 107 -8.70 15.87 -6.18
C LYS A 107 -7.57 15.26 -7.00
N GLU A 108 -6.49 14.82 -6.36
CA GLU A 108 -5.33 14.26 -7.06
C GLU A 108 -5.57 12.86 -7.65
N VAL A 109 -6.30 12.00 -6.94
CA VAL A 109 -6.49 10.60 -7.36
C VAL A 109 -7.78 10.36 -8.16
N GLY A 110 -8.71 11.29 -8.14
CA GLY A 110 -9.97 11.22 -8.89
C GLY A 110 -10.74 9.91 -8.63
N ASP A 111 -11.10 9.21 -9.71
CA ASP A 111 -11.88 7.97 -9.68
C ASP A 111 -11.20 6.85 -8.88
N ALA A 112 -9.88 6.89 -8.70
CA ALA A 112 -9.18 5.92 -7.87
C ALA A 112 -9.59 6.01 -6.39
N PHE A 113 -10.20 7.11 -5.95
CA PHE A 113 -10.75 7.26 -4.60
C PHE A 113 -11.93 6.32 -4.31
N SER A 114 -12.56 5.75 -5.34
CA SER A 114 -13.71 4.84 -5.21
C SER A 114 -13.42 3.55 -4.43
N SER A 115 -12.15 3.16 -4.29
CA SER A 115 -11.78 1.92 -3.60
C SER A 115 -10.39 1.99 -2.99
N ILE A 116 -10.25 1.44 -1.79
CA ILE A 116 -8.95 1.20 -1.13
C ILE A 116 -8.01 0.40 -2.03
N SER A 117 -8.54 -0.56 -2.80
CA SER A 117 -7.75 -1.32 -3.76
C SER A 117 -7.05 -0.39 -4.75
N ASN A 118 -7.78 0.54 -5.38
CA ASN A 118 -7.22 1.47 -6.34
C ASN A 118 -6.24 2.44 -5.69
N LEU A 119 -6.58 3.02 -4.52
CA LEU A 119 -5.70 3.91 -3.75
C LEU A 119 -4.35 3.25 -3.42
N LEU A 120 -4.35 1.97 -3.07
CA LEU A 120 -3.15 1.21 -2.72
C LEU A 120 -2.48 0.51 -3.92
N GLY A 121 -2.89 0.86 -5.14
CA GLY A 121 -2.31 0.37 -6.38
C GLY A 121 -2.62 -1.09 -6.70
N GLY A 122 -3.71 -1.63 -6.17
CA GLY A 122 -4.23 -2.94 -6.48
C GLY A 122 -4.74 -3.08 -7.92
N SER A 123 -4.93 -4.32 -8.34
CA SER A 123 -5.61 -4.65 -9.58
C SER A 123 -6.57 -5.83 -9.36
N ALA A 124 -7.54 -5.93 -10.27
CA ALA A 124 -8.43 -7.07 -10.36
C ALA A 124 -7.90 -8.05 -11.43
N GLU A 125 -7.91 -9.36 -11.17
CA GLU A 125 -7.70 -10.40 -12.16
C GLU A 125 -8.70 -10.23 -13.31
N GLY A 126 -8.23 -10.38 -14.56
CA GLY A 126 -9.11 -10.34 -15.73
C GLY A 126 -9.33 -8.96 -16.37
N ARG A 127 -8.79 -7.86 -15.82
CA ARG A 127 -8.70 -6.60 -16.58
C ARG A 127 -7.81 -6.81 -17.80
N LYS A 128 -8.44 -7.00 -18.97
CA LYS A 128 -7.74 -7.14 -20.26
C LYS A 128 -7.02 -5.83 -20.58
N GLY A 129 -5.69 -5.85 -20.60
CA GLY A 129 -4.84 -4.70 -20.93
C GLY A 129 -3.55 -4.67 -20.10
N LYS A 130 -2.53 -3.96 -20.57
CA LYS A 130 -1.36 -3.66 -19.73
C LYS A 130 -1.84 -2.77 -18.57
N PRO A 131 -1.58 -3.12 -17.30
CA PRO A 131 -1.99 -2.29 -16.19
C PRO A 131 -1.32 -0.92 -16.31
N ASP A 132 -2.11 0.15 -16.33
CA ASP A 132 -1.61 1.53 -16.36
C ASP A 132 -0.74 1.77 -15.13
N THR A 133 0.57 1.68 -15.34
CA THR A 133 1.57 1.75 -14.27
C THR A 133 1.80 3.20 -13.88
N VAL A 134 1.62 4.16 -14.80
CA VAL A 134 1.87 5.58 -14.57
C VAL A 134 0.79 6.15 -13.66
N SER A 135 -0.49 5.97 -14.01
CA SER A 135 -1.61 6.43 -13.18
C SER A 135 -1.60 5.79 -11.79
N ARG A 136 -1.27 4.49 -11.72
CA ARG A 136 -1.12 3.76 -10.44
C ARG A 136 0.00 4.34 -9.59
N SER A 137 1.17 4.58 -10.17
CA SER A 137 2.29 5.18 -9.43
C SER A 137 1.95 6.59 -8.96
N ARG A 138 1.25 7.41 -9.76
CA ARG A 138 0.77 8.74 -9.34
C ARG A 138 -0.21 8.63 -8.15
N THR A 139 -1.20 7.75 -8.26
CA THR A 139 -2.18 7.48 -7.21
C THR A 139 -1.51 7.07 -5.90
N VAL A 140 -0.60 6.10 -5.98
CA VAL A 140 0.12 5.59 -4.81
C VAL A 140 1.02 6.68 -4.20
N ASN A 141 1.68 7.50 -5.01
CA ASN A 141 2.45 8.62 -4.47
C ASN A 141 1.58 9.63 -3.74
N ALA A 142 0.42 10.02 -4.28
CA ALA A 142 -0.51 10.92 -3.60
C ALA A 142 -1.01 10.32 -2.26
N VAL A 143 -1.27 9.01 -2.21
CA VAL A 143 -1.63 8.33 -0.95
C VAL A 143 -0.48 8.32 0.05
N LEU A 144 0.75 8.16 -0.40
CA LEU A 144 1.93 8.23 0.46
C LEU A 144 2.16 9.65 1.00
N ASP A 145 1.96 10.68 0.17
CA ASP A 145 2.03 12.08 0.59
C ASP A 145 0.96 12.39 1.64
N PHE A 146 -0.28 11.92 1.43
CA PHE A 146 -1.35 11.99 2.43
C PHE A 146 -0.96 11.27 3.73
N ALA A 147 -0.42 10.06 3.64
CA ALA A 147 -0.05 9.26 4.81
C ALA A 147 1.06 9.95 5.62
N GLU A 148 2.04 10.54 4.95
CA GLU A 148 3.09 11.35 5.56
C GLU A 148 2.49 12.62 6.20
N ALA A 149 1.67 13.40 5.48
CA ALA A 149 1.03 14.61 6.00
C ALA A 149 0.12 14.32 7.20
N SER A 150 -0.57 13.17 7.23
CA SER A 150 -1.44 12.76 8.32
C SER A 150 -0.69 12.49 9.63
N GLN A 151 0.61 12.19 9.56
CA GLN A 151 1.46 11.76 10.68
C GLN A 151 0.90 10.56 11.49
N ARG A 152 -0.04 9.79 10.92
CA ARG A 152 -0.67 8.63 11.57
C ARG A 152 0.20 7.38 11.47
N PHE A 153 0.87 7.20 10.35
CA PHE A 153 1.66 6.00 10.06
C PHE A 153 3.11 6.21 10.51
N ARG A 154 3.42 5.80 11.73
CA ARG A 154 4.80 5.87 12.24
C ARG A 154 5.69 4.84 11.52
N SER A 155 6.82 5.32 11.01
CA SER A 155 7.91 4.45 10.55
C SER A 155 8.71 3.91 11.74
N ARG A 156 9.27 2.70 11.61
CA ARG A 156 10.25 2.13 12.56
C ARG A 156 11.62 2.85 12.50
N ALA A 157 11.84 3.71 11.50
CA ALA A 157 13.08 4.45 11.36
C ALA A 157 13.12 5.61 12.38
N PRO A 158 14.21 5.76 13.17
CA PRO A 158 14.42 6.93 14.01
C PRO A 158 14.26 8.21 13.17
N ARG A 159 13.53 9.21 13.70
CA ARG A 159 13.51 10.55 13.11
C ARG A 159 14.88 11.18 13.33
N GLY A 160 15.73 11.19 12.31
CA GLY A 160 16.99 11.92 12.34
C GLY A 160 18.10 11.28 11.51
N GLN A 161 18.17 11.64 10.23
CA GLN A 161 19.41 12.14 9.65
C GLN A 161 19.06 12.91 8.36
N PRO A 162 19.30 14.23 8.30
CA PRO A 162 19.28 14.93 7.03
C PRO A 162 20.34 14.30 6.11
N ASN A 163 20.00 14.21 4.83
CA ASN A 163 20.88 13.69 3.80
C ASN A 163 22.03 14.69 3.60
N ASN A 164 23.06 14.63 4.43
CA ASN A 164 24.34 15.27 4.15
C ASN A 164 25.01 14.49 3.03
N GLY A 165 24.59 14.75 1.80
CA GLY A 165 25.40 14.50 0.63
C GLY A 165 26.51 15.53 0.61
N ASN A 166 27.62 15.24 1.29
CA ASN A 166 28.89 15.90 1.01
C ASN A 166 30.03 14.87 1.01
N GLY A 167 30.82 14.90 -0.05
CA GLY A 167 32.04 14.10 -0.25
C GLY A 167 31.84 12.93 -1.21
N ASN A 168 32.68 12.72 -2.22
CA ASN A 168 33.79 13.49 -2.77
C ASN A 168 33.99 12.95 -4.19
#